data_AF-A0A3M9XNM0-F1
#
_entry.id   AF-A0A3M9XNM0-F1
#
_cell.length_a   1.000
_cell.length_b   1.000
_cell.length_c   1.000
_cell.angle_alpha   90.00
_cell.angle_beta   90.00
_cell.angle_gamma   90.00
#
_symmetry.space_group_name_H-M   'P 1'
#
loop_
_entity.id
_entity.type
_entity.pdbx_description
1 polymer ?
#
loop_
_entity_poly.entity_id
_entity_poly.type
_entity_poly.pdbx_seq_one_letter_code
_entity_poly.pdbx_strand_id
1 'polypeptide(L)'
;MLERGWRQRDVVTKAQPFLPPKRKFERHLISSWLSGRHMPDRINMDILARVFGKTIADLVPEGSATVIGQGEKAIQMSIATNGTARLKLDMELPADVAVQIMALAQKTQKDGKPA
;
A
#
# COMPACT_ATOMS: atom_id res chain seq x y z
N MET A 1 -10.52 -19.08 4.76
CA MET A 1 -10.75 -20.04 3.65
C MET A 1 -10.76 -21.47 4.15
N LEU A 2 -9.67 -21.94 4.77
CA LEU A 2 -9.54 -23.31 5.27
C LEU A 2 -10.62 -23.67 6.29
N GLU A 3 -10.92 -22.77 7.23
CA GLU A 3 -11.99 -22.96 8.24
C GLU A 3 -13.40 -23.12 7.66
N ARG A 4 -13.64 -22.62 6.44
CA ARG A 4 -14.94 -22.71 5.75
C ARG A 4 -14.97 -23.79 4.66
N GLY A 5 -13.87 -24.52 4.45
CA GLY A 5 -13.72 -25.48 3.35
C GLY A 5 -13.75 -24.85 1.95
N TRP A 6 -13.59 -23.53 1.85
CA TRP A 6 -13.70 -22.80 0.59
C TRP A 6 -12.42 -22.92 -0.25
N ARG A 7 -12.57 -23.16 -1.54
CA ARG A 7 -11.51 -23.11 -2.55
C ARG A 7 -11.41 -21.70 -3.14
N GLN A 8 -10.29 -21.40 -3.81
CA GLN A 8 -10.03 -20.06 -4.36
C GLN A 8 -11.15 -19.60 -5.31
N ARG A 9 -11.70 -20.54 -6.11
CA ARG A 9 -12.84 -20.29 -6.99
C ARG A 9 -14.09 -19.82 -6.24
N ASP A 10 -14.35 -20.35 -5.05
CA ASP A 10 -15.54 -20.04 -4.28
C ASP A 10 -15.45 -18.61 -3.74
N VAL A 11 -14.24 -18.17 -3.39
CA VAL A 11 -13.96 -16.78 -2.99
C VAL A 11 -14.18 -15.83 -4.16
N VAL A 12 -13.74 -16.17 -5.38
CA VAL A 12 -14.02 -15.37 -6.58
C VAL A 12 -15.53 -15.23 -6.80
N THR A 13 -16.27 -16.34 -6.75
CA THR A 13 -17.73 -16.33 -6.93
C THR A 13 -18.43 -15.48 -5.87
N LYS A 14 -18.00 -15.57 -4.61
CA LYS A 14 -18.56 -14.78 -3.50
C LYS A 14 -18.17 -13.30 -3.57
N ALA A 15 -17.02 -12.96 -4.14
CA ALA A 15 -16.54 -11.58 -4.29
C ALA A 15 -17.23 -10.84 -5.44
N GLN A 16 -17.70 -11.56 -6.47
CA GLN A 16 -18.28 -10.99 -7.69
C GLN A 16 -19.39 -9.95 -7.47
N PRO A 17 -20.34 -10.12 -6.54
CA PRO A 17 -21.41 -9.14 -6.29
C PRO A 17 -20.93 -7.82 -5.69
N PHE A 18 -19.74 -7.79 -5.08
CA PHE A 18 -19.19 -6.62 -4.40
C PHE A 18 -18.22 -5.82 -5.28
N LEU A 19 -17.97 -6.28 -6.50
CA LEU A 19 -17.02 -5.63 -7.40
C LEU A 19 -17.63 -4.40 -8.09
N PRO A 20 -16.84 -3.32 -8.26
CA PRO A 20 -17.21 -2.21 -9.12
C PRO A 20 -17.45 -2.68 -10.57
N PRO A 21 -18.35 -2.02 -11.33
CA PRO A 21 -18.49 -2.30 -12.75
C PRO A 21 -17.13 -2.10 -13.44
N LYS A 22 -16.73 -3.09 -14.25
CA LYS A 22 -15.42 -3.22 -14.95
C LYS A 22 -14.25 -3.83 -14.15
N ARG A 23 -14.39 -4.15 -12.86
CA ARG A 23 -13.37 -4.96 -12.16
C ARG A 23 -13.74 -6.44 -12.18
N LYS A 24 -12.71 -7.30 -12.24
CA LYS A 24 -12.83 -8.75 -12.11
C LYS A 24 -11.93 -9.24 -10.99
N PHE A 25 -12.46 -10.13 -10.16
CA PHE A 25 -11.63 -10.94 -9.28
C PHE A 25 -11.16 -12.16 -10.06
N GLU A 26 -9.86 -12.37 -10.14
CA GLU A 26 -9.32 -13.56 -10.79
C GLU A 26 -8.67 -14.50 -9.78
N ARG A 27 -8.74 -15.81 -10.07
CA ARG A 27 -8.17 -16.85 -9.20
C ARG A 27 -6.68 -16.65 -8.96
N HIS A 28 -5.96 -16.17 -9.98
CA HIS A 28 -4.51 -15.95 -9.91
C HIS A 28 -4.15 -14.87 -8.88
N LEU A 29 -5.00 -13.85 -8.70
CA LEU A 29 -4.80 -12.81 -7.68
C LEU A 29 -4.91 -13.40 -6.27
N ILE A 30 -5.94 -14.21 -6.02
CA ILE A 30 -6.11 -14.89 -4.73
C ILE A 30 -4.91 -15.79 -4.43
N SER A 31 -4.44 -16.55 -5.42
CA SER A 31 -3.24 -17.38 -5.26
C SER A 31 -2.00 -16.52 -4.96
N SER A 32 -1.87 -15.35 -5.57
CA SER A 32 -0.78 -14.42 -5.30
C SER A 32 -0.82 -13.83 -3.90
N TRP A 33 -2.02 -13.58 -3.35
CA TRP A 33 -2.18 -13.05 -1.99
C TRP A 33 -1.93 -14.12 -0.94
N LEU A 34 -2.43 -15.34 -1.16
CA LEU A 34 -2.20 -16.47 -0.24
C LEU A 34 -0.73 -16.88 -0.17
N SER A 35 0.03 -16.69 -1.25
CA SER A 35 1.48 -16.94 -1.29
C SER A 35 2.32 -15.75 -0.81
N GLY A 36 1.70 -14.62 -0.45
CA GLY A 36 2.39 -13.41 -0.01
C GLY A 36 3.20 -12.70 -1.11
N ARG A 37 3.07 -13.11 -2.38
CA ARG A 37 3.81 -12.49 -3.51
C ARG A 37 3.34 -11.07 -3.78
N HIS A 38 2.05 -10.81 -3.59
CA HIS A 38 1.45 -9.49 -3.70
C HIS A 38 0.43 -9.31 -2.58
N MET A 39 0.20 -8.07 -2.16
CA MET A 39 -0.85 -7.73 -1.21
C MET A 39 -2.10 -7.23 -1.97
N PRO A 40 -3.32 -7.54 -1.52
CA PRO A 40 -4.52 -6.96 -2.12
C PRO A 40 -4.52 -5.44 -1.92
N ASP A 41 -4.99 -4.70 -2.92
CA ASP A 41 -5.26 -3.26 -2.77
C ASP A 41 -6.41 -3.02 -1.76
N ARG A 42 -6.59 -1.77 -1.32
CA ARG A 42 -7.61 -1.42 -0.33
C ARG A 42 -9.02 -1.83 -0.73
N ILE A 43 -9.35 -1.73 -2.02
CA ILE A 43 -10.67 -2.12 -2.54
C ILE A 43 -10.85 -3.63 -2.45
N ASN A 44 -9.85 -4.41 -2.85
CA ASN A 44 -9.87 -5.86 -2.79
C ASN A 44 -9.87 -6.36 -1.34
N MET A 45 -9.17 -5.68 -0.42
CA MET A 45 -9.25 -5.95 1.01
C MET A 45 -10.65 -5.72 1.57
N ASP A 46 -11.29 -4.60 1.23
CA ASP A 46 -12.68 -4.33 1.66
C ASP A 46 -13.65 -5.40 1.14
N ILE A 47 -13.48 -5.84 -0.10
CA ILE A 47 -14.28 -6.91 -0.69
C ILE A 47 -14.05 -8.24 0.03
N LEU A 48 -12.79 -8.60 0.31
CA LEU A 48 -12.47 -9.81 1.06
C LEU A 48 -13.07 -9.76 2.48
N ALA A 49 -13.01 -8.59 3.13
CA ALA A 49 -13.59 -8.36 4.45
C ALA A 49 -15.10 -8.65 4.43
N ARG A 50 -15.82 -8.12 3.44
CA ARG A 50 -17.25 -8.41 3.22
C ARG A 50 -17.53 -9.88 2.93
N VAL A 51 -16.71 -10.53 2.09
CA VAL A 51 -16.86 -11.95 1.74
C VAL A 51 -16.69 -12.86 2.95
N PHE A 52 -15.74 -12.55 3.83
CA PHE A 52 -15.50 -13.32 5.04
C PHE A 52 -16.38 -12.91 6.22
N GLY A 53 -17.08 -11.77 6.13
CA GLY A 53 -17.85 -11.21 7.24
C GLY A 53 -16.94 -10.77 8.39
N LYS A 54 -15.77 -10.24 8.05
CA LYS A 54 -14.72 -9.80 8.96
C LYS A 54 -14.39 -8.34 8.70
N THR A 55 -13.73 -7.66 9.63
CA THR A 55 -13.15 -6.35 9.36
C THR A 55 -11.82 -6.50 8.60
N ILE A 56 -11.34 -5.42 7.96
CA ILE A 56 -10.02 -5.44 7.31
C ILE A 56 -8.92 -5.73 8.35
N ALA A 57 -9.08 -5.22 9.58
CA ALA A 57 -8.15 -5.49 10.68
C ALA A 57 -8.07 -7.00 10.99
N ASP A 58 -9.19 -7.72 10.97
CA ASP A 58 -9.20 -9.17 11.23
C ASP A 58 -8.59 -10.02 10.09
N LEU A 59 -8.43 -9.43 8.91
CA LEU A 59 -7.80 -10.11 7.76
C LEU A 59 -6.28 -9.93 7.74
N VAL A 60 -5.77 -8.96 8.49
CA VAL A 60 -4.36 -8.64 8.59
C VAL A 60 -3.90 -9.11 9.96
N PRO A 61 -2.98 -10.08 10.08
CA PRO A 61 -2.51 -10.55 11.37
C PRO A 61 -2.04 -9.37 12.25
N GLU A 62 -2.37 -9.37 13.54
CA GLU A 62 -1.83 -8.38 14.48
C GLU A 62 -0.30 -8.44 14.43
N GLY A 63 0.34 -7.33 14.05
CA GLY A 63 1.78 -7.26 13.73
C GLY A 63 2.10 -7.15 12.22
N SER A 64 1.12 -7.32 11.34
CA SER A 64 1.23 -7.07 9.88
C SER A 64 0.71 -5.67 9.48
N ALA A 65 0.37 -4.83 10.46
CA ALA A 65 -0.04 -3.43 10.27
C ALA A 65 1.12 -2.48 9.87
N THR A 66 2.22 -3.01 9.36
CA THR A 66 3.35 -2.27 8.77
C THR A 66 3.32 -2.34 7.25
N VAL A 67 2.14 -2.37 6.62
CA VAL A 67 2.02 -2.39 5.16
C VAL A 67 0.79 -1.66 4.64
N ILE A 68 0.64 -0.39 5.02
CA ILE A 68 0.02 0.55 4.10
C ILE A 68 1.14 0.91 3.11
N GLY A 69 1.33 0.05 2.09
CA GLY A 69 2.25 0.29 0.97
C GLY A 69 3.65 -0.35 1.03
N GLN A 70 3.80 -1.67 1.16
CA GLN A 70 5.11 -2.31 0.93
C GLN A 70 5.36 -2.40 -0.58
N GLY A 71 6.25 -1.52 -0.99
CA GLY A 71 6.56 -1.10 -2.34
C GLY A 71 6.99 0.37 -2.29
N GLU A 72 6.40 1.15 -1.39
CA GLU A 72 6.88 2.48 -1.03
C GLU A 72 7.94 2.31 0.06
N LYS A 73 9.21 2.47 -0.31
CA LYS A 73 10.27 2.68 0.70
C LYS A 73 9.82 3.85 1.58
N ALA A 74 9.98 3.74 2.91
CA ALA A 74 9.69 4.83 3.87
C ALA A 74 10.38 6.16 3.49
N ILE A 75 11.47 6.05 2.72
CA ILE A 75 12.17 7.13 2.07
C ILE A 75 12.25 6.82 0.57
N GLN A 76 11.61 7.64 -0.26
CA GLN A 76 11.72 7.56 -1.71
C GLN A 76 12.48 8.76 -2.24
N MET A 77 13.44 8.49 -3.14
CA MET A 77 14.16 9.53 -3.88
C MET A 77 14.04 9.22 -5.37
N SER A 78 13.57 10.20 -6.16
CA SER A 78 13.60 10.14 -7.61
C SER A 78 14.45 11.27 -8.16
N ILE A 79 15.36 10.96 -9.08
CA ILE A 79 16.24 11.93 -9.72
C ILE A 79 15.69 12.21 -11.12
N ALA A 80 15.38 13.46 -11.40
CA ALA A 80 15.00 13.93 -12.72
C ALA A 80 16.24 14.13 -13.60
N THR A 81 16.07 14.03 -14.91
CA THR A 81 17.14 14.16 -15.91
C THR A 81 17.81 15.54 -15.94
N ASN A 82 17.19 16.55 -15.34
CA ASN A 82 17.74 17.90 -15.17
C ASN A 82 18.63 18.03 -13.91
N GLY A 83 19.00 16.92 -13.26
CA GLY A 83 19.85 16.90 -12.07
C GLY A 83 19.13 17.27 -10.78
N THR A 84 17.81 17.49 -10.80
CA THR A 84 17.02 17.72 -9.58
C THR A 84 16.53 16.42 -8.98
N ALA A 85 16.43 16.35 -7.66
CA ALA A 85 15.92 15.17 -6.95
C ALA A 85 14.65 15.53 -6.16
N ARG A 86 13.68 14.62 -6.17
CA ARG A 86 12.48 14.68 -5.32
C ARG A 86 12.60 13.64 -4.22
N LEU A 87 12.51 14.10 -2.98
CA LEU A 87 12.51 13.27 -1.77
C LEU A 87 11.09 13.21 -1.19
N LYS A 88 10.55 12.00 -0.95
CA LYS A 88 9.29 11.75 -0.24
C LYS A 88 9.62 10.93 1.01
N LEU A 89 9.19 11.41 2.17
CA LEU A 89 9.31 10.74 3.46
C LEU A 89 7.89 10.38 3.92
N ASP A 90 7.63 9.10 4.16
CA ASP A 90 6.34 8.60 4.63
C ASP A 90 6.55 7.78 5.91
N MET A 91 7.05 8.47 6.93
CA MET A 91 7.36 7.91 8.24
C MET A 91 7.31 8.99 9.32
N GLU A 92 7.04 8.59 10.56
CA GLU A 92 7.17 9.46 11.72
C GLU A 92 8.65 9.68 12.06
N LEU A 93 9.01 10.93 12.36
CA LEU A 93 10.37 11.34 12.69
C LEU A 93 10.36 12.15 14.00
N PRO A 94 11.44 12.06 14.80
CA PRO A 94 11.69 13.01 15.87
C PRO A 94 11.63 14.46 15.36
N ALA A 95 11.04 15.36 16.16
CA ALA A 95 10.76 16.73 15.73
C ALA A 95 12.03 17.51 15.33
N ASP A 96 13.14 17.29 16.02
CA ASP A 96 14.44 17.86 15.72
C ASP A 96 14.97 17.42 14.34
N VAL A 97 14.81 16.15 13.99
CA VAL A 97 15.19 15.60 12.68
C VAL A 97 14.32 16.18 11.57
N ALA A 98 13.00 16.29 11.78
CA ALA A 98 12.08 16.89 10.80
C ALA A 98 12.43 18.36 10.52
N VAL A 99 12.76 19.12 11.57
CA VAL A 99 13.19 20.53 11.44
C VAL A 99 14.50 20.65 10.65
N GLN A 100 15.47 19.78 10.89
CA GLN A 100 16.73 19.79 10.13
C GLN A 100 16.52 19.50 8.64
N ILE A 101 15.67 18.52 8.31
CA ILE A 101 15.33 18.20 6.92
C ILE A 101 14.64 19.39 6.23
N MET A 102 13.68 20.03 6.91
CA MET A 102 13.03 21.24 6.39
C MET A 102 14.01 22.39 6.18
N ALA A 103 14.91 22.63 7.13
CA ALA A 103 15.91 23.69 7.03
C ALA A 103 16.87 23.48 5.84
N LEU A 104 17.30 22.23 5.61
CA LEU A 104 18.13 21.87 4.46
C LEU A 104 17.39 22.09 3.14
N ALA A 105 16.13 21.65 3.04
CA ALA A 105 15.31 21.83 1.85
C ALA A 105 15.07 23.32 1.51
N GLN A 106 14.79 24.15 2.52
CA GLN A 106 14.59 25.58 2.37
C GLN A 106 15.87 26.31 1.94
N LYS A 107 17.03 25.90 2.46
CA LYS A 107 18.33 26.47 2.06
C LYS A 107 18.59 26.22 0.58
N THR A 108 18.40 24.99 0.11
CA THR A 108 18.55 24.65 -1.32
C THR A 108 17.56 25.36 -2.23
N GLN A 109 16.35 25.69 -1.75
CA GLN A 109 15.37 26.45 -2.52
C GLN A 109 15.75 27.94 -2.64
N LYS A 110 16.37 28.52 -1.60
CA LYS A 110 16.86 29.91 -1.63
C LYS A 110 18.09 30.07 -2.52
N ASP A 111 19.00 29.10 -2.51
CA ASP A 111 20.23 29.12 -3.31
C ASP A 111 20.02 28.72 -4.78
N GLY A 112 18.89 28.08 -5.12
CA GLY A 112 18.55 27.59 -6.47
C GLY A 112 17.71 28.54 -7.33
N LYS A 113 17.55 29.82 -6.96
CA LYS A 113 16.84 30.80 -7.78
C LYS A 113 17.77 31.29 -8.90
N PRO A 114 17.55 30.95 -10.19
CA PRO A 114 18.28 31.62 -11.25
C PRO A 114 17.90 33.11 -11.22
N ALA A 115 18.93 33.96 -11.28
CA ALA A 115 18.78 35.38 -11.62
C ALA A 115 18.23 35.53 -13.04
#